data_AF-A0A6A4TXH1-F1
#
_entry.id   AF-A0A6A4TXH1-F1
#
_cell.length_a   1.000
_cell.length_b   1.000
_cell.length_c   1.000
_cell.angle_alpha   90.00
_cell.angle_beta   90.00
_cell.angle_gamma   90.00
#
_symmetry.space_group_name_H-M   'P 1'
#
loop_
_entity.id
_entity.type
_entity.pdbx_description
1 polymer ?
#
loop_
_entity_poly.entity_id
_entity_poly.type
_entity_poly.pdbx_seq_one_letter_code
_entity_poly.pdbx_strand_id
1 'polypeptide(L)'
;MGIDMLPGYKDPYSDRVLTRGEIGCFLSHHNIWKQVVQQKLRQVLVLEDDVRFEPRFCSRLQAIMESVMRVGLDWELIYVGRKRLQVKEPENWVKGVRNLVHPGYSYWTLGYVLSLQGAKRLLRAKPLHKMLPVDEFLPIMFNKHPKDDYMQYFGHRELRAFSVEPLLLFPTHFTGEPGYFSDTETSTIWDDEAVETDWDRDAGQTPA
;
A
#
# COMPACT_ATOMS: atom_id res chain seq x y z
N MET A 1 -5.95 -19.04 -12.89
CA MET A 1 -5.78 -18.47 -11.53
C MET A 1 -6.93 -17.56 -11.11
N GLY A 2 -7.97 -17.34 -11.94
CA GLY A 2 -9.12 -16.49 -11.57
C GLY A 2 -8.72 -15.04 -11.31
N ILE A 3 -7.70 -14.57 -12.03
CA ILE A 3 -7.20 -13.19 -11.98
C ILE A 3 -7.74 -12.48 -13.21
N ASP A 4 -8.54 -11.45 -12.99
CA ASP A 4 -9.09 -10.57 -14.03
C ASP A 4 -8.61 -9.16 -13.71
N MET A 5 -8.04 -8.44 -14.68
CA MET A 5 -7.67 -7.04 -14.47
C MET A 5 -8.92 -6.17 -14.31
N LEU A 6 -8.81 -5.08 -13.54
CA LEU A 6 -9.87 -4.08 -13.51
C LEU A 6 -10.06 -3.50 -14.92
N PRO A 7 -11.27 -3.54 -15.50
CA PRO A 7 -11.48 -3.05 -16.86
C PRO A 7 -11.11 -1.58 -17.03
N GLY A 8 -10.26 -1.30 -18.00
CA GLY A 8 -9.78 0.06 -18.29
C GLY A 8 -8.67 0.56 -17.34
N TYR A 9 -8.14 -0.30 -16.46
CA TYR A 9 -6.95 0.06 -15.69
C TYR A 9 -5.78 0.33 -16.63
N LYS A 10 -5.18 1.51 -16.42
CA LYS A 10 -3.87 1.87 -16.94
C LYS A 10 -3.06 2.53 -15.84
N ASP A 11 -1.78 2.17 -15.78
CA ASP A 11 -0.81 2.80 -14.91
C ASP A 11 -0.78 4.31 -15.18
N PRO A 12 -0.92 5.16 -14.14
CA PRO A 12 -1.06 6.61 -14.33
C PRO A 12 0.21 7.30 -14.84
N TYR A 13 1.36 6.64 -14.84
CA TYR A 13 2.63 7.26 -15.22
C TYR A 13 3.20 6.74 -16.55
N SER A 14 2.87 5.51 -16.95
CA SER A 14 3.36 4.87 -18.19
C SER A 14 2.26 4.45 -19.17
N ASP A 15 0.98 4.63 -18.83
CA ASP A 15 -0.17 4.25 -19.67
C ASP A 15 -0.23 2.75 -20.03
N ARG A 16 0.49 1.90 -19.29
CA ARG A 16 0.52 0.43 -19.48
C ARG A 16 -0.50 -0.32 -18.62
N VAL A 17 -0.71 -1.58 -18.95
CA VAL A 17 -1.41 -2.55 -18.07
C VAL A 17 -0.50 -3.06 -16.96
N LEU A 18 -1.02 -3.89 -16.05
CA LEU A 18 -0.20 -4.46 -14.98
C LEU A 18 1.01 -5.24 -15.52
N THR A 19 2.16 -5.10 -14.84
CA THR A 19 3.28 -6.01 -15.03
C THR A 19 3.07 -7.31 -14.26
N ARG A 20 3.84 -8.34 -14.60
CA ARG A 20 3.87 -9.59 -13.82
C ARG A 20 4.39 -9.39 -12.40
N GLY A 21 5.34 -8.47 -12.21
CA GLY A 21 5.90 -8.11 -10.93
C GLY A 21 4.87 -7.44 -10.02
N GLU A 22 4.07 -6.51 -10.54
CA GLU A 22 2.95 -5.91 -9.80
C GLU A 22 1.92 -6.96 -9.37
N ILE A 23 1.64 -7.93 -10.24
CA ILE A 23 0.74 -9.04 -9.93
C ILE A 23 1.35 -9.95 -8.87
N GLY A 24 2.65 -10.27 -8.97
CA GLY A 24 3.40 -11.01 -7.96
C GLY A 24 3.35 -10.34 -6.59
N CYS A 25 3.64 -9.04 -6.54
CA CYS A 25 3.55 -8.22 -5.32
C CYS A 25 2.14 -8.27 -4.72
N PHE A 26 1.10 -8.04 -5.54
CA PHE A 26 -0.28 -8.13 -5.07
C PHE A 26 -0.60 -9.51 -4.47
N LEU A 27 -0.22 -10.59 -5.17
CA LEU A 27 -0.48 -11.95 -4.74
C LEU A 27 0.23 -12.28 -3.42
N SER A 28 1.44 -11.75 -3.19
CA SER A 28 2.16 -11.87 -1.92
C SER A 28 1.37 -11.24 -0.77
N HIS A 29 0.90 -9.99 -0.91
CA HIS A 29 0.04 -9.37 0.11
C HIS A 29 -1.28 -10.11 0.30
N HIS A 30 -1.95 -10.52 -0.80
CA HIS A 30 -3.19 -11.27 -0.73
C HIS A 30 -3.03 -12.60 0.01
N ASN A 31 -1.92 -13.30 -0.20
CA ASN A 31 -1.61 -14.53 0.52
C ASN A 31 -1.37 -14.28 2.01
N ILE A 32 -0.71 -13.18 2.38
CA ILE A 32 -0.59 -12.76 3.79
C ILE A 32 -1.98 -12.52 4.40
N TRP A 33 -2.87 -11.79 3.71
CA TRP A 33 -4.23 -11.56 4.22
C TRP A 33 -4.99 -12.87 4.44
N LYS A 34 -4.86 -13.83 3.53
CA LYS A 34 -5.44 -15.18 3.70
C LYS A 34 -4.88 -15.87 4.95
N GLN A 35 -3.57 -15.83 5.15
CA GLN A 35 -2.92 -16.43 6.33
C GLN A 35 -3.40 -15.79 7.63
N VAL A 36 -3.49 -14.45 7.68
CA VAL A 36 -4.03 -13.72 8.84
C VAL A 36 -5.42 -14.24 9.21
N VAL A 37 -6.31 -14.41 8.22
CA VAL A 37 -7.67 -14.92 8.45
C VAL A 37 -7.68 -16.38 8.86
N GLN A 38 -6.93 -17.24 8.16
CA GLN A 38 -6.88 -18.68 8.43
C GLN A 38 -6.34 -19.00 9.83
N GLN A 39 -5.26 -18.32 10.22
CA GLN A 39 -4.60 -18.50 11.51
C GLN A 39 -5.23 -17.64 12.62
N LYS A 40 -6.24 -16.81 12.30
CA LYS A 40 -6.92 -15.90 13.23
C LYS A 40 -5.94 -14.96 13.97
N LEU A 41 -4.90 -14.49 13.28
CA LEU A 41 -3.93 -13.55 13.83
C LEU A 41 -4.61 -12.21 14.08
N ARG A 42 -4.60 -11.73 15.33
CA ARG A 42 -5.31 -10.50 15.73
C ARG A 42 -4.77 -9.27 15.01
N GLN A 43 -3.45 -9.19 14.90
CA GLN A 43 -2.73 -8.13 14.21
C GLN A 43 -1.41 -8.68 13.68
N VAL A 44 -0.94 -8.14 12.56
CA VAL A 44 0.37 -8.44 11.96
C VAL A 44 1.04 -7.17 11.48
N LEU A 45 2.36 -7.14 11.46
CA LEU A 45 3.14 -6.15 10.71
C LEU A 45 3.57 -6.80 9.40
N VAL A 46 3.19 -6.20 8.28
CA VAL A 46 3.60 -6.59 6.93
C VAL A 46 4.68 -5.62 6.48
N LEU A 47 5.76 -6.16 5.92
CA LEU A 47 6.92 -5.40 5.44
C LEU A 47 7.29 -5.92 4.04
N GLU A 48 7.69 -5.01 3.16
CA GLU A 48 8.45 -5.33 1.95
C GLU A 48 9.92 -5.60 2.34
N ASP A 49 10.65 -6.29 1.47
CA ASP A 49 12.02 -6.75 1.72
C ASP A 49 13.10 -5.68 1.46
N ASP A 50 12.73 -4.59 0.79
CA ASP A 50 13.60 -3.50 0.38
C ASP A 50 13.50 -2.24 1.29
N VAL A 51 13.11 -2.42 2.55
CA VAL A 51 12.91 -1.33 3.51
C VAL A 51 14.09 -1.12 4.47
N ARG A 52 14.31 0.13 4.86
CA ARG A 52 15.17 0.52 5.98
C ARG A 52 14.34 1.05 7.15
N PHE A 53 14.79 0.73 8.35
CA PHE A 53 14.11 1.07 9.60
C PHE A 53 14.66 2.35 10.22
N GLU A 54 13.78 3.20 10.72
CA GLU A 54 14.15 4.31 11.57
C GLU A 54 14.74 3.84 12.93
N PRO A 55 15.65 4.62 13.56
CA PRO A 55 16.14 4.31 14.89
C PRO A 55 15.00 4.10 15.89
N ARG A 56 15.14 3.05 16.70
CA ARG A 56 14.15 2.63 17.70
C ARG A 56 12.79 2.24 17.10
N PHE A 57 12.76 1.74 15.86
CA PHE A 57 11.57 1.26 15.16
C PHE A 57 10.60 0.49 16.06
N CYS A 58 11.06 -0.59 16.69
CA CYS A 58 10.21 -1.48 17.49
C CYS A 58 9.54 -0.73 18.66
N SER A 59 10.31 0.02 19.45
CA SER A 59 9.75 0.71 20.62
C SER A 59 8.87 1.90 20.23
N ARG A 60 9.17 2.58 19.11
CA ARG A 60 8.30 3.64 18.55
C ARG A 60 6.98 3.07 18.08
N LEU A 61 6.99 1.97 17.31
CA LEU A 61 5.77 1.33 16.84
C LEU A 61 4.94 0.78 18.01
N GLN A 62 5.57 0.15 19.00
CA GLN A 62 4.90 -0.32 20.22
C GLN A 62 4.21 0.82 20.96
N ALA A 63 4.88 1.95 21.19
CA ALA A 63 4.29 3.11 21.86
C ALA A 63 3.09 3.71 21.10
N ILE A 64 3.11 3.67 19.77
CA ILE A 64 1.98 4.07 18.93
C ILE A 64 0.82 3.09 19.10
N MET A 65 1.07 1.79 19.02
CA MET A 65 0.04 0.75 19.16
C MET A 65 -0.59 0.74 20.56
N GLU A 66 0.20 0.99 21.61
CA GLU A 66 -0.30 1.19 22.98
C GLU A 66 -1.21 2.42 23.08
N SER A 67 -0.87 3.51 22.39
CA SER A 67 -1.69 4.71 22.36
C SER A 67 -3.01 4.50 21.60
N VAL A 68 -2.96 3.78 20.47
CA VAL A 68 -4.14 3.34 19.71
C VAL A 68 -5.08 2.50 20.60
N MET A 69 -4.51 1.54 21.34
CA MET A 69 -5.27 0.69 22.27
C MET A 69 -5.88 1.50 23.41
N ARG A 70 -5.11 2.38 24.06
CA ARG A 70 -5.55 3.20 25.20
C ARG A 70 -6.71 4.13 24.84
N VAL A 71 -6.70 4.68 23.63
CA VAL A 71 -7.79 5.54 23.13
C VAL A 71 -9.00 4.74 22.67
N GLY A 72 -8.86 3.41 22.49
CA GLY A 72 -9.91 2.57 21.91
C GLY A 72 -10.19 2.92 20.46
N LEU A 73 -9.16 3.37 19.72
CA LEU A 73 -9.31 3.72 18.31
C LEU A 73 -9.61 2.45 17.51
N ASP A 74 -10.67 2.50 16.71
CA ASP A 74 -11.01 1.40 15.83
C ASP A 74 -10.25 1.55 14.49
N TRP A 75 -9.40 0.57 14.19
CA TRP A 75 -8.47 0.60 13.05
C TRP A 75 -8.39 -0.75 12.36
N GLU A 76 -8.04 -0.73 11.08
CA GLU A 76 -7.89 -1.94 10.29
C GLU A 76 -6.56 -2.01 9.54
N LEU A 77 -6.03 -0.86 9.15
CA LEU A 77 -4.73 -0.73 8.52
C LEU A 77 -4.01 0.51 9.08
N ILE A 78 -2.74 0.39 9.43
CA ILE A 78 -1.89 1.53 9.80
C ILE A 78 -0.63 1.47 8.96
N TYR A 79 -0.45 2.41 8.04
CA TYR A 79 0.80 2.55 7.30
C TYR A 79 1.94 2.91 8.24
N VAL A 80 3.07 2.22 8.05
CA VAL A 80 4.32 2.39 8.80
C VAL A 80 5.41 2.96 7.89
N GLY A 81 5.36 2.64 6.59
CA GLY A 81 6.08 3.30 5.51
C GLY A 81 5.17 3.42 4.29
N ARG A 82 5.21 4.59 3.63
CA ARG A 82 4.51 4.88 2.37
C ARG A 82 5.05 6.12 1.69
N LYS A 83 4.70 6.30 0.42
CA LYS A 83 4.85 7.56 -0.33
C LYS A 83 3.53 8.33 -0.33
N ARG A 84 3.54 9.53 0.23
CA ARG A 84 2.42 10.49 0.09
C ARG A 84 2.42 11.06 -1.32
N LEU A 85 1.32 10.90 -2.06
CA LEU A 85 1.20 11.51 -3.40
C LEU A 85 0.56 12.90 -3.37
N GLN A 86 -0.32 13.16 -2.40
CA GLN A 86 -0.96 14.46 -2.20
C GLN A 86 -0.17 15.34 -1.21
N VAL A 87 1.12 15.58 -1.49
CA VAL A 87 2.03 16.28 -0.53
C VAL A 87 1.61 17.72 -0.21
N LYS A 88 0.89 18.38 -1.13
CA LYS A 88 0.40 19.75 -0.94
C LYS A 88 -0.84 19.82 -0.03
N GLU A 89 -1.52 18.70 0.19
CA GLU A 89 -2.68 18.61 1.05
C GLU A 89 -2.24 18.09 2.43
N PRO A 90 -2.44 18.87 3.52
CA PRO A 90 -2.09 18.40 4.85
C PRO A 90 -3.01 17.26 5.26
N GLU A 91 -2.43 16.23 5.88
CA GLU A 91 -3.20 15.15 6.48
C GLU A 91 -3.63 15.53 7.90
N ASN A 92 -4.83 15.09 8.29
CA ASN A 92 -5.41 15.44 9.57
C ASN A 92 -4.94 14.48 10.66
N TRP A 93 -4.53 15.02 11.80
CA TRP A 93 -4.15 14.27 13.00
C TRP A 93 -5.34 13.50 13.60
N VAL A 94 -5.07 12.29 14.08
CA VAL A 94 -6.06 11.49 14.82
C VAL A 94 -6.16 12.01 16.24
N LYS A 95 -7.37 12.40 16.65
CA LYS A 95 -7.63 12.90 18.01
C LYS A 95 -7.24 11.84 19.05
N GLY A 96 -6.38 12.22 19.99
CA GLY A 96 -5.94 11.36 21.10
C GLY A 96 -4.69 10.52 20.81
N VAL A 97 -4.21 10.44 19.56
CA VAL A 97 -3.01 9.70 19.18
C VAL A 97 -2.03 10.65 18.46
N ARG A 98 -0.96 11.05 19.16
CA ARG A 98 -0.04 12.12 18.71
C ARG A 98 0.76 11.83 17.44
N ASN A 99 0.92 10.56 17.08
CA ASN A 99 1.81 10.13 15.98
C ASN A 99 1.03 9.42 14.88
N LEU A 100 -0.24 9.79 14.69
CA LEU A 100 -1.14 9.12 13.77
C LEU A 100 -1.97 10.14 13.00
N VAL A 101 -2.09 9.94 11.70
CA VAL A 101 -2.85 10.79 10.77
C VAL A 101 -3.82 9.96 9.94
N HIS A 102 -4.81 10.62 9.35
CA HIS A 102 -5.65 10.06 8.29
C HIS A 102 -4.92 10.15 6.95
N PRO A 103 -4.53 9.02 6.32
CA PRO A 103 -3.77 9.03 5.08
C PRO A 103 -4.62 9.53 3.91
N GLY A 104 -3.97 10.27 3.01
CA GLY A 104 -4.47 10.55 1.67
C GLY A 104 -4.08 9.46 0.66
N TYR A 105 -4.13 9.81 -0.62
CA TYR A 105 -3.66 8.92 -1.69
C TYR A 105 -2.17 8.61 -1.52
N SER A 106 -1.83 7.32 -1.56
CA SER A 106 -0.55 6.80 -1.09
C SER A 106 -0.03 5.70 -1.99
N TYR A 107 1.26 5.76 -2.31
CA TYR A 107 2.03 4.73 -3.01
C TYR A 107 3.03 4.05 -2.07
N TRP A 108 3.76 3.06 -2.59
CA TRP A 108 4.83 2.33 -1.91
C TRP A 108 4.34 1.67 -0.62
N THR A 109 3.86 0.43 -0.70
CA THR A 109 3.29 -0.30 0.44
C THR A 109 4.38 -0.91 1.33
N LEU A 110 5.48 -0.16 1.54
CA LEU A 110 6.71 -0.53 2.26
C LEU A 110 6.44 -1.30 3.55
N GLY A 111 5.46 -0.84 4.32
CA GLY A 111 4.98 -1.61 5.44
C GLY A 111 3.75 -1.05 6.11
N TYR A 112 2.94 -1.93 6.67
CA TYR A 112 1.72 -1.59 7.38
C TYR A 112 1.38 -2.62 8.46
N VAL A 113 0.75 -2.14 9.53
CA VAL A 113 0.08 -3.01 10.49
C VAL A 113 -1.33 -3.33 9.98
N LEU A 114 -1.72 -4.59 10.02
CA LEU A 114 -3.02 -5.08 9.56
C LEU A 114 -3.74 -5.81 10.68
N SER A 115 -5.01 -5.46 10.92
CA SER A 115 -5.86 -6.21 11.85
C SER A 115 -6.53 -7.41 11.18
N LEU A 116 -6.96 -8.40 11.97
CA LEU A 116 -7.76 -9.52 11.47
C LEU A 116 -9.00 -9.05 10.67
N GLN A 117 -9.64 -8.00 11.15
CA GLN A 117 -10.82 -7.44 10.50
C GLN A 117 -10.46 -6.76 9.17
N GLY A 118 -9.34 -6.02 9.14
CA GLY A 118 -8.79 -5.46 7.92
C GLY A 118 -8.53 -6.52 6.86
N ALA A 119 -7.85 -7.61 7.22
CA ALA A 119 -7.59 -8.74 6.30
C ALA A 119 -8.90 -9.34 5.75
N LYS A 120 -9.92 -9.55 6.59
CA LYS A 120 -11.23 -10.04 6.15
C LYS A 120 -11.91 -9.07 5.18
N ARG A 121 -11.82 -7.76 5.43
CA ARG A 121 -12.43 -6.73 4.59
C ARG A 121 -11.74 -6.64 3.22
N LEU A 122 -10.40 -6.66 3.19
CA LEU A 122 -9.62 -6.69 1.95
C LEU A 122 -9.96 -7.93 1.10
N LEU A 123 -10.03 -9.12 1.71
CA LEU A 123 -10.41 -10.35 0.99
C LEU A 123 -11.86 -10.35 0.51
N ARG A 124 -12.80 -9.79 1.29
CA ARG A 124 -14.21 -9.69 0.90
C ARG A 124 -14.40 -8.86 -0.37
N ALA A 125 -13.50 -7.92 -0.65
CA ALA A 125 -13.53 -7.11 -1.86
C ALA A 125 -13.33 -7.94 -3.15
N LYS A 126 -12.85 -9.20 -3.01
CA LYS A 126 -12.51 -10.11 -4.11
C LYS A 126 -11.59 -9.44 -5.15
N PRO A 127 -10.43 -8.91 -4.72
CA PRO A 127 -9.59 -8.09 -5.59
C PRO A 127 -9.01 -8.85 -6.79
N LEU A 128 -8.89 -10.18 -6.71
CA LEU A 128 -8.35 -10.97 -7.83
C LEU A 128 -9.22 -10.90 -9.09
N HIS A 129 -10.53 -10.68 -8.97
CA HIS A 129 -11.45 -10.58 -10.12
C HIS A 129 -11.55 -9.16 -10.73
N LYS A 130 -10.71 -8.23 -10.25
CA LYS A 130 -10.66 -6.82 -10.68
C LYS A 130 -9.36 -6.20 -10.18
N MET A 131 -8.26 -6.83 -10.57
CA MET A 131 -6.93 -6.54 -10.06
C MET A 131 -6.38 -5.24 -10.63
N LEU A 132 -5.68 -4.53 -9.78
CA LEU A 132 -4.85 -3.36 -9.99
C LEU A 132 -3.74 -3.42 -8.93
N PRO A 133 -2.64 -2.66 -9.07
CA PRO A 133 -1.54 -2.69 -8.12
C PRO A 133 -2.00 -2.50 -6.66
N VAL A 134 -1.29 -3.10 -5.71
CA VAL A 134 -1.74 -3.14 -4.30
C VAL A 134 -1.84 -1.74 -3.69
N ASP A 135 -0.95 -0.85 -4.11
CA ASP A 135 -0.89 0.57 -3.76
C ASP A 135 -2.00 1.40 -4.37
N GLU A 136 -2.62 0.96 -5.46
CA GLU A 136 -3.87 1.54 -5.98
C GLU A 136 -5.10 0.95 -5.24
N PHE A 137 -5.05 -0.34 -4.90
CA PHE A 137 -6.16 -1.06 -4.25
C PHE A 137 -6.41 -0.59 -2.83
N LEU A 138 -5.36 -0.42 -2.03
CA LEU A 138 -5.53 -0.02 -0.64
C LEU A 138 -6.23 1.36 -0.53
N PRO A 139 -5.81 2.44 -1.22
CA PRO A 139 -6.52 3.72 -1.24
C PRO A 139 -7.97 3.64 -1.70
N ILE A 140 -8.30 2.79 -2.67
CA ILE A 140 -9.69 2.54 -3.05
C ILE A 140 -10.47 2.04 -1.82
N MET A 141 -9.92 1.08 -1.10
CA MET A 141 -10.59 0.46 0.05
C MET A 141 -10.85 1.41 1.23
N PHE A 142 -10.16 2.56 1.31
CA PHE A 142 -10.41 3.61 2.30
C PHE A 142 -10.89 4.96 1.71
N ASN A 143 -11.41 4.95 0.47
CA ASN A 143 -11.96 6.12 -0.25
C ASN A 143 -11.00 7.32 -0.38
N LYS A 144 -9.73 7.06 -0.72
CA LYS A 144 -8.73 8.10 -0.97
C LYS A 144 -8.05 7.95 -2.33
N HIS A 145 -8.64 7.17 -3.24
CA HIS A 145 -8.16 7.06 -4.61
C HIS A 145 -8.71 8.21 -5.47
N PRO A 146 -7.92 8.82 -6.38
CA PRO A 146 -8.35 9.98 -7.16
C PRO A 146 -9.28 9.64 -8.34
N LYS A 147 -9.31 8.39 -8.81
CA LYS A 147 -10.18 7.96 -9.92
C LYS A 147 -11.43 7.24 -9.40
N ASP A 148 -12.58 7.91 -9.50
CA ASP A 148 -13.89 7.34 -9.16
C ASP A 148 -14.24 6.11 -10.02
N ASP A 149 -13.79 6.12 -11.29
CA ASP A 149 -14.00 5.03 -12.24
C ASP A 149 -13.40 3.70 -11.76
N TYR A 150 -12.35 3.73 -10.95
CA TYR A 150 -11.77 2.52 -10.37
C TYR A 150 -12.53 2.14 -9.09
N MET A 151 -12.90 3.15 -8.28
CA MET A 151 -13.59 2.94 -7.01
C MET A 151 -14.97 2.28 -7.19
N GLN A 152 -15.69 2.57 -8.28
CA GLN A 152 -17.03 2.01 -8.52
C GLN A 152 -17.07 0.47 -8.57
N TYR A 153 -15.95 -0.18 -8.92
CA TYR A 153 -15.86 -1.64 -8.96
C TYR A 153 -15.84 -2.28 -7.56
N PHE A 154 -15.62 -1.50 -6.50
CA PHE A 154 -15.52 -1.97 -5.13
C PHE A 154 -16.64 -1.36 -4.28
N GLY A 155 -17.73 -2.09 -4.02
CA GLY A 155 -18.87 -1.53 -3.26
C GLY A 155 -18.65 -1.36 -1.76
N HIS A 156 -17.73 -2.12 -1.16
CA HIS A 156 -17.49 -2.14 0.31
C HIS A 156 -16.11 -1.56 0.65
N ARG A 157 -15.99 -0.23 0.60
CA ARG A 157 -14.71 0.52 0.78
C ARG A 157 -14.63 1.20 2.14
N GLU A 158 -14.90 0.46 3.20
CA GLU A 158 -15.03 1.02 4.54
C GLU A 158 -13.75 0.84 5.37
N LEU A 159 -12.63 0.46 4.73
CA LEU A 159 -11.38 0.17 5.43
C LEU A 159 -10.93 1.42 6.20
N ARG A 160 -10.73 1.31 7.50
CA ARG A 160 -10.27 2.44 8.33
C ARG A 160 -8.76 2.36 8.42
N ALA A 161 -8.16 3.10 7.50
CA ALA A 161 -6.74 3.26 7.37
C ALA A 161 -6.25 4.49 8.14
N PHE A 162 -5.08 4.35 8.75
CA PHE A 162 -4.31 5.42 9.36
C PHE A 162 -2.86 5.36 8.86
N SER A 163 -2.06 6.36 9.17
CA SER A 163 -0.60 6.34 8.93
C SER A 163 0.11 6.86 10.15
N VAL A 164 1.24 6.27 10.49
CA VAL A 164 2.15 6.87 11.48
C VAL A 164 2.74 8.17 10.90
N GLU A 165 2.98 9.14 11.78
CA GLU A 165 3.64 10.40 11.46
C GLU A 165 4.54 10.82 12.65
N PRO A 166 5.87 10.94 12.45
CA PRO A 166 6.61 10.66 11.21
C PRO A 166 6.69 9.15 10.87
N LEU A 167 6.91 8.86 9.58
CA LEU A 167 7.11 7.50 9.06
C LEU A 167 8.25 6.77 9.79
N LEU A 168 8.14 5.45 9.88
CA LEU A 168 9.12 4.58 10.56
C LEU A 168 9.91 3.69 9.60
N LEU A 169 9.47 3.61 8.35
CA LEU A 169 10.11 2.86 7.26
C LEU A 169 10.29 3.76 6.05
N PHE A 170 11.40 3.55 5.37
CA PHE A 170 11.75 4.20 4.10
C PHE A 170 12.28 3.12 3.15
N PRO A 171 12.29 3.33 1.83
CA PRO A 171 12.95 2.40 0.92
C PRO A 171 14.46 2.44 1.18
N THR A 172 15.15 1.34 0.85
CA THR A 172 16.62 1.29 0.87
C THR A 172 17.22 2.28 -0.12
N HIS A 173 16.63 2.37 -1.32
CA HIS A 173 16.96 3.31 -2.38
C HIS A 173 15.68 3.99 -2.90
N PHE A 174 15.73 5.30 -3.08
CA PHE A 174 14.67 6.01 -3.79
C PHE A 174 14.83 5.84 -5.29
N THR A 175 13.73 5.89 -6.05
CA THR A 175 13.81 5.85 -7.51
C THR A 175 14.72 6.96 -8.04
N GLY A 176 15.64 6.59 -8.93
CA GLY A 176 16.66 7.49 -9.49
C GLY A 176 17.97 7.55 -8.69
N GLU A 177 18.04 6.93 -7.50
CA GLU A 177 19.30 6.78 -6.79
C GLU A 177 20.18 5.69 -7.40
N PRO A 178 21.52 5.84 -7.39
CA PRO A 178 22.42 4.77 -7.82
C PRO A 178 22.16 3.48 -7.03
N GLY A 179 21.96 2.37 -7.75
CA GLY A 179 21.64 1.07 -7.13
C GLY A 179 20.14 0.83 -6.90
N TYR A 180 19.26 1.75 -7.29
CA TYR A 180 17.82 1.50 -7.33
C TYR A 180 17.50 0.34 -8.30
N PHE A 181 16.66 -0.58 -7.83
CA PHE A 181 16.14 -1.71 -8.59
C PHE A 181 14.68 -1.94 -8.17
N SER A 182 13.81 -2.26 -9.13
CA SER A 182 12.40 -2.56 -8.87
C SER A 182 11.98 -3.80 -9.63
N ASP A 183 11.73 -4.90 -8.94
CA ASP A 183 11.24 -6.16 -9.52
C ASP A 183 9.75 -6.09 -9.92
N THR A 184 9.01 -5.12 -9.38
CA THR A 184 7.61 -4.86 -9.72
C THR A 184 7.49 -4.10 -11.03
N GLU A 185 8.22 -2.99 -11.17
CA GLU A 185 8.06 -2.05 -12.30
C GLU A 185 8.91 -2.43 -13.53
N THR A 186 9.93 -3.29 -13.42
CA THR A 186 10.85 -3.66 -14.53
C THR A 186 10.60 -5.04 -15.15
N SER A 187 9.41 -5.61 -14.91
CA SER A 187 9.04 -6.94 -15.43
C SER A 187 8.09 -6.87 -16.62
N THR A 188 7.98 -7.94 -17.41
CA THR A 188 7.12 -7.93 -18.61
C THR A 188 5.66 -7.62 -18.28
N ILE A 189 4.96 -7.02 -19.24
CA ILE A 189 3.51 -6.78 -19.11
C ILE A 189 2.78 -8.13 -18.99
N TRP A 190 1.64 -8.13 -18.30
CA TRP A 190 0.95 -9.37 -17.96
C TRP A 190 0.52 -10.21 -19.18
N ASP A 191 0.08 -9.56 -20.25
CA ASP A 191 -0.51 -10.18 -21.44
C ASP A 191 0.46 -10.39 -22.60
N ASP A 192 1.72 -9.93 -22.50
CA ASP A 192 2.76 -10.15 -23.51
C ASP A 192 4.16 -10.28 -22.88
N GLU A 193 4.74 -11.48 -22.97
CA GLU A 193 6.09 -11.76 -22.45
C GLU A 193 7.21 -11.18 -23.32
N ALA A 194 6.91 -10.73 -24.54
CA ALA A 194 7.90 -10.13 -25.44
C ALA A 194 8.13 -8.64 -25.16
N VAL A 195 7.27 -8.00 -24.35
CA VAL A 195 7.35 -6.58 -24.01
C VAL A 195 7.96 -6.44 -22.62
N GLU A 196 9.28 -6.24 -22.59
CA GLU A 196 9.98 -5.77 -21.39
C GLU A 196 9.55 -4.35 -21.05
N THR A 197 9.41 -4.06 -19.75
CA THR A 197 9.19 -2.70 -19.27
C THR A 197 10.48 -2.20 -18.66
N ASP A 198 11.01 -1.10 -19.16
CA ASP A 198 12.09 -0.38 -18.50
C ASP A 198 11.57 0.99 -18.06
N TRP A 199 11.82 1.31 -16.80
CA TRP A 199 11.30 2.50 -16.13
C TRP A 199 12.46 3.46 -15.83
N ASP A 200 12.95 4.15 -16.86
CA ASP A 200 13.86 5.28 -16.68
C ASP A 200 13.05 6.54 -16.35
N ARG A 201 13.10 6.98 -15.07
CA ARG A 201 12.53 8.26 -14.64
C ARG A 201 13.39 9.43 -15.10
N ASP A 202 13.48 9.69 -16.39
CA ASP A 202 14.08 10.92 -16.91
C ASP A 202 13.06 12.07 -16.96
N ALA A 203 12.36 12.29 -15.83
CA ALA A 203 11.50 13.47 -15.58
C ALA A 203 11.03 13.53 -14.11
N GLY A 204 11.90 13.96 -13.19
CA GLY A 204 11.49 14.17 -11.80
C GLY A 204 12.57 14.81 -10.95
N GLN A 205 12.71 16.13 -11.08
CA GLN A 205 13.54 16.95 -10.21
C GLN A 205 13.34 16.58 -8.74
N THR A 206 14.45 16.33 -8.08
CA THR A 206 14.61 16.20 -6.63
C THR A 206 13.87 17.34 -5.92
N PRO A 207 12.89 17.08 -5.04
CA PRO A 207 12.52 18.09 -4.06
C PRO A 207 13.59 18.09 -2.97
N ALA A 208 14.19 19.26 -2.78
CA ALA A 208 14.94 19.61 -1.58
C ALA A 208 14.06 19.59 -0.32
#